data_AF-V9IM67-F1
#
_entry.id   AF-V9IM67-F1
#
_cell.length_a   1.000
_cell.length_b   1.000
_cell.length_c   1.000
_cell.angle_alpha   90.00
_cell.angle_beta   90.00
_cell.angle_gamma   90.00
#
_symmetry.space_group_name_H-M   'P 1'
#
loop_
_entity.id
_entity.type
_entity.pdbx_description
1 polymer ?
#
loop_
_entity_poly.entity_id
_entity_poly.type
_entity_poly.pdbx_seq_one_letter_code
_entity_poly.pdbx_strand_id
1 'polypeptide(L)'
;MLTNSKDSLTRDSIQLGNALLVYASCCLAGRGFPRDELPEGMSQRAKTDVLRALLSQHSSLANDTERQYPYLRTLLQFDAKGFLDVIAIAFQEPEFTSEMGLRQRQRLIDILLNIIMPSTPLSPRNPDYITDEQRNLVLIFIANEVAENTVTLEPSMLNKMIEILCTDSSMGTSKELKTDKENAILGLLRSKKLRNISDNTLLNLAERANFM
;
A
#
# COMPACT_ATOMS: atom_id res chain seq x y z
N MET A 1 30.96 3.84 -9.22
CA MET A 1 30.70 4.68 -8.03
C MET A 1 29.22 5.05 -8.03
N LEU A 2 28.36 4.12 -7.61
CA LEU A 2 26.92 4.33 -7.50
C LEU A 2 26.67 4.83 -6.07
N THR A 3 26.31 6.10 -5.94
CA THR A 3 25.93 6.72 -4.67
C THR A 3 24.62 6.11 -4.20
N ASN A 4 24.70 5.24 -3.19
CA ASN A 4 23.58 4.79 -2.37
C ASN A 4 22.82 6.02 -1.86
N SER A 5 21.71 6.37 -2.50
CA SER A 5 20.83 7.48 -2.09
C SER A 5 19.89 7.02 -0.97
N LYS A 6 20.42 6.33 0.03
CA LYS A 6 19.93 6.52 1.40
C LYS A 6 20.80 7.66 1.93
N ASP A 7 20.37 8.90 1.71
CA ASP A 7 20.65 9.90 2.73
C ASP A 7 20.12 9.28 4.02
N SER A 8 21.04 8.83 4.88
CA SER A 8 20.66 8.08 6.07
C SER A 8 19.76 8.98 6.89
N LEU A 9 18.45 8.67 6.92
CA LEU A 9 17.50 9.40 7.75
C LEU A 9 18.12 9.56 9.14
N THR A 10 18.03 10.76 9.69
CA THR A 10 18.54 11.01 11.04
C THR A 10 17.82 10.10 12.02
N ARG A 11 18.48 9.77 13.14
CA ARG A 11 17.85 8.97 14.20
C ARG A 11 16.51 9.57 14.63
N ASP A 12 16.43 10.90 14.69
CA ASP A 12 15.22 11.63 15.06
C ASP A 12 14.10 11.44 14.03
N SER A 13 14.41 11.49 12.73
CA SER A 13 13.43 11.20 11.67
C SER A 13 12.94 9.76 11.71
N ILE A 14 13.83 8.80 12.01
CA ILE A 14 13.45 7.39 12.18
C ILE A 14 12.52 7.22 13.39
N GLN A 15 12.87 7.83 14.52
CA GLN A 15 12.05 7.76 15.73
C GLN A 15 10.67 8.42 15.51
N LEU A 16 10.63 9.57 14.83
CA LEU A 16 9.39 10.26 14.51
C LEU A 16 8.53 9.43 13.55
N GLY A 17 9.09 8.89 12.47
CA GLY A 17 8.34 8.09 11.51
C GLY A 17 7.76 6.82 12.16
N ASN A 18 8.53 6.13 13.00
CA ASN A 18 8.04 4.98 13.76
C ASN A 18 6.92 5.38 14.72
N ALA A 19 7.06 6.51 15.43
CA ALA A 19 6.01 7.02 16.32
C ALA A 19 4.73 7.38 15.55
N LEU A 20 4.86 7.94 14.33
CA LEU A 20 3.72 8.24 13.47
C LEU A 20 2.98 6.99 13.00
N LEU A 21 3.71 5.92 12.64
CA LEU A 21 3.08 4.65 12.27
C LEU A 21 2.32 4.02 13.44
N VAL A 22 2.91 4.03 14.64
CA VAL A 22 2.24 3.52 15.85
C VAL A 22 1.04 4.39 16.20
N TYR A 23 1.17 5.72 16.13
CA TYR A 23 0.06 6.65 16.34
C TYR A 23 -1.10 6.38 15.37
N ALA A 24 -0.79 6.24 14.08
CA ALA A 24 -1.80 5.94 13.06
C ALA A 24 -2.48 4.59 13.34
N SER A 25 -1.71 3.56 13.69
CA SER A 25 -2.24 2.25 14.09
C SER A 25 -3.20 2.33 15.26
N CYS A 26 -2.79 3.00 16.36
CA CYS A 26 -3.64 3.16 17.54
C CYS A 26 -4.93 3.91 17.19
N CYS A 27 -4.83 5.06 16.52
CA CYS A 27 -6.01 5.88 16.20
C CYS A 27 -6.98 5.17 15.23
N LEU A 28 -6.47 4.46 14.23
CA LEU A 28 -7.29 3.69 13.30
C LEU A 28 -7.94 2.46 13.97
N ALA A 29 -7.31 1.90 15.00
CA ALA A 29 -7.91 0.89 15.89
C ALA A 29 -8.78 1.50 17.00
N GLY A 30 -9.00 2.82 17.01
CA GLY A 30 -9.85 3.48 18.00
C GLY A 30 -9.25 3.54 19.40
N ARG A 31 -7.92 3.40 19.52
CA ARG A 31 -7.15 3.47 20.77
C ARG A 31 -6.37 4.79 20.87
N GLY A 32 -6.02 5.15 22.10
CA GLY A 32 -5.23 6.35 22.37
C GLY A 32 -3.74 6.13 22.07
N PHE A 33 -3.00 7.22 21.98
CA PHE A 33 -1.53 7.20 21.94
C PHE A 33 -0.98 8.37 22.76
N PRO A 34 0.09 8.17 23.56
CA PRO A 34 0.81 6.92 23.79
C PRO A 34 0.14 5.99 24.82
N ARG A 35 -1.01 6.38 25.39
CA ARG A 35 -1.80 5.57 26.33
C ARG A 35 -3.00 5.00 25.57
N ASP A 36 -3.32 3.73 25.74
CA ASP A 36 -4.39 3.04 24.98
C ASP A 36 -5.82 3.54 25.24
N GLU A 37 -6.00 4.56 26.08
CA GLU A 37 -7.30 5.11 26.44
C GLU A 37 -7.59 6.40 25.67
N LEU A 38 -8.69 6.42 24.93
CA LEU A 38 -9.32 7.64 24.43
C LEU A 38 -10.49 8.02 25.33
N PRO A 39 -10.80 9.32 25.49
CA PRO A 39 -12.02 9.75 26.15
C PRO A 39 -13.26 9.17 25.45
N GLU A 40 -14.34 8.98 26.21
CA GLU A 40 -15.59 8.44 25.67
C GLU A 40 -16.07 9.23 24.44
N GLY A 41 -16.48 8.51 23.40
CA GLY A 41 -16.94 9.10 22.13
C GLY A 41 -15.83 9.60 21.20
N MET A 42 -14.55 9.59 21.61
CA MET A 42 -13.46 10.08 20.74
C MET A 42 -12.88 9.03 19.80
N SER A 43 -13.13 7.74 20.05
CA SER A 43 -12.62 6.64 19.21
C SER A 43 -12.98 6.81 17.73
N GLN A 44 -14.27 7.03 17.43
CA GLN A 44 -14.74 7.24 16.05
C GLN A 44 -14.11 8.46 15.39
N ARG A 45 -13.92 9.53 16.17
CA ARG A 45 -13.33 10.77 15.68
C ARG A 45 -11.85 10.57 15.35
N ALA A 46 -11.10 9.87 16.21
CA ALA A 46 -9.70 9.56 15.95
C ALA A 46 -9.53 8.75 14.64
N LYS A 47 -10.33 7.69 14.46
CA LYS A 47 -10.37 6.89 13.22
C LYS A 47 -10.63 7.79 11.99
N THR A 48 -11.66 8.63 12.07
CA THR A 48 -12.09 9.49 10.97
C THR A 48 -11.05 10.57 10.64
N ASP A 49 -10.49 11.23 11.65
CA ASP A 49 -9.55 12.34 11.47
C ASP A 49 -8.21 11.83 10.92
N VAL A 50 -7.72 10.67 11.38
CA VAL A 50 -6.50 10.05 10.83
C VAL A 50 -6.72 9.55 9.41
N LEU A 51 -7.84 8.88 9.12
CA LEU A 51 -8.16 8.48 7.75
C LEU A 51 -8.28 9.69 6.82
N ARG A 52 -8.93 10.77 7.27
CA ARG A 52 -9.04 12.02 6.50
C ARG A 52 -7.67 12.63 6.24
N ALA A 53 -6.78 12.63 7.23
CA ALA A 53 -5.41 13.10 7.04
C ALA A 53 -4.70 12.27 5.97
N LEU A 54 -4.72 10.94 6.06
CA LEU A 54 -4.11 10.06 5.07
C LEU A 54 -4.66 10.31 3.65
N LEU A 55 -5.97 10.48 3.51
CA LEU A 55 -6.63 10.72 2.23
C LEU A 55 -6.63 12.19 1.76
N SER A 56 -5.96 13.09 2.49
CA SER A 56 -5.89 14.50 2.13
C SER A 56 -5.09 14.68 0.84
N GLN A 57 -5.66 15.43 -0.11
CA GLN A 57 -4.99 15.70 -1.37
C GLN A 57 -3.71 16.52 -1.17
N HIS A 58 -3.72 17.47 -0.25
CA HIS A 58 -2.61 18.38 -0.01
C HIS A 58 -2.38 18.56 1.49
N SER A 59 -1.15 18.89 1.89
CA SER A 59 -0.85 19.27 3.26
C SER A 59 -1.40 20.67 3.57
N SER A 60 -1.46 21.02 4.85
CA SER A 60 -1.90 22.36 5.28
C SER A 60 -0.97 23.49 4.82
N LEU A 61 0.28 23.16 4.42
CA LEU A 61 1.31 24.11 3.98
C LEU A 61 1.74 23.83 2.54
N ALA A 62 0.83 23.26 1.74
CA ALA A 62 1.11 22.88 0.37
C ALA A 62 1.59 24.07 -0.48
N ASN A 63 2.52 23.76 -1.38
CA ASN A 63 2.96 24.65 -2.44
C ASN A 63 2.63 24.02 -3.81
N ASP A 64 2.84 24.76 -4.90
CA ASP A 64 2.51 24.31 -6.25
C ASP A 64 3.29 23.08 -6.72
N THR A 65 4.36 22.69 -5.99
CA THR A 65 5.18 21.52 -6.31
C THR A 65 4.76 20.27 -5.54
N GLU A 66 3.89 20.41 -4.52
CA GLU A 66 3.43 19.29 -3.72
C GLU A 66 2.52 18.37 -4.53
N ARG A 67 2.90 17.09 -4.64
CA ARG A 67 2.04 16.09 -5.27
C ARG A 67 0.90 15.68 -4.37
N GLN A 68 -0.19 15.28 -5.01
CA GLN A 68 -1.37 14.79 -4.30
C GLN A 68 -1.04 13.59 -3.41
N TYR A 69 -1.70 13.57 -2.25
CA TYR A 69 -1.58 12.55 -1.20
C TYR A 69 -0.20 12.51 -0.53
N PRO A 70 0.31 13.65 -0.02
CA PRO A 70 1.66 13.75 0.52
C PRO A 70 1.86 12.78 1.69
N TYR A 71 0.88 12.62 2.59
CA TYR A 71 1.02 11.75 3.75
C TYR A 71 1.15 10.26 3.39
N LEU A 72 0.36 9.77 2.42
CA LEU A 72 0.51 8.40 1.92
C LEU A 72 1.87 8.19 1.25
N ARG A 73 2.30 9.14 0.42
CA ARG A 73 3.61 9.08 -0.25
C ARG A 73 4.74 9.03 0.77
N THR A 74 4.73 9.92 1.76
CA THR A 74 5.74 9.98 2.81
C THR A 74 5.79 8.69 3.63
N LEU A 75 4.64 8.14 4.03
CA LEU A 75 4.61 6.89 4.82
C LEU A 75 5.07 5.67 4.01
N LEU A 76 4.68 5.57 2.73
CA LEU A 76 5.19 4.54 1.82
C LEU A 76 6.70 4.63 1.62
N GLN A 77 7.24 5.85 1.55
CA GLN A 77 8.67 6.07 1.41
C GLN A 77 9.46 5.77 2.68
N PHE A 78 8.86 6.09 3.83
CA PHE A 78 9.45 5.85 5.13
C PHE A 78 9.54 4.34 5.42
N ASP A 79 8.40 3.65 5.41
CA ASP A 79 8.31 2.20 5.63
C ASP A 79 7.00 1.68 5.01
N ALA A 80 7.05 1.30 3.72
CA ALA A 80 5.90 0.78 3.01
C ALA A 80 5.31 -0.47 3.68
N LYS A 81 6.15 -1.39 4.17
CA LYS A 81 5.66 -2.62 4.79
C LYS A 81 4.94 -2.30 6.10
N GLY A 82 5.60 -1.57 6.99
CA GLY A 82 5.01 -1.17 8.27
C GLY A 82 3.73 -0.35 8.09
N PHE A 83 3.71 0.56 7.12
CA PHE A 83 2.50 1.34 6.80
C PHE A 83 1.35 0.46 6.29
N LEU A 84 1.60 -0.46 5.35
CA LEU A 84 0.57 -1.36 4.83
C LEU A 84 0.06 -2.33 5.90
N ASP A 85 0.92 -2.81 6.79
CA ASP A 85 0.52 -3.61 7.96
C ASP A 85 -0.43 -2.82 8.88
N VAL A 86 -0.16 -1.52 9.09
CA VAL A 86 -1.07 -0.63 9.86
C VAL A 86 -2.43 -0.50 9.20
N ILE A 87 -2.49 -0.32 7.87
CA ILE A 87 -3.75 -0.26 7.13
C ILE A 87 -4.49 -1.60 7.18
N ALA A 88 -3.78 -2.73 7.04
CA ALA A 88 -4.36 -4.06 7.14
C ALA A 88 -5.01 -4.31 8.51
N ILE A 89 -4.37 -3.88 9.60
CA ILE A 89 -4.94 -3.94 10.96
C ILE A 89 -6.18 -3.06 11.06
N ALA A 90 -6.11 -1.82 10.58
CA ALA A 90 -7.25 -0.90 10.58
C ALA A 90 -8.46 -1.48 9.84
N PHE A 91 -8.23 -2.20 8.75
CA PHE A 91 -9.26 -2.86 7.97
C PHE A 91 -9.95 -4.01 8.72
N GLN A 92 -9.42 -4.51 9.83
CA GLN A 92 -10.16 -5.49 10.65
C GLN A 92 -11.21 -4.85 11.56
N GLU A 93 -11.20 -3.53 11.69
CA GLU A 93 -12.14 -2.81 12.55
C GLU A 93 -13.56 -2.75 11.94
N PRO A 94 -14.63 -2.80 12.77
CA PRO A 94 -16.02 -2.84 12.30
C PRO A 94 -16.42 -1.68 11.37
N GLU A 95 -15.84 -0.49 11.57
CA GLU A 95 -16.13 0.68 10.77
C GLU A 95 -15.70 0.50 9.31
N PHE A 96 -14.63 -0.27 9.08
CA PHE A 96 -14.10 -0.55 7.76
C PHE A 96 -14.76 -1.77 7.09
N THR A 97 -15.63 -2.52 7.78
CA THR A 97 -16.38 -3.65 7.19
C THR A 97 -17.82 -3.28 6.80
N SER A 98 -18.31 -2.13 7.27
CA SER A 98 -19.58 -1.55 6.83
C SER A 98 -19.57 -1.16 5.33
N GLU A 99 -20.74 -0.95 4.72
CA GLU A 99 -20.83 -0.51 3.31
C GLU A 99 -20.03 0.79 3.07
N MET A 100 -20.14 1.75 3.99
CA MET A 100 -19.35 2.99 3.93
C MET A 100 -17.87 2.72 4.14
N GLY A 101 -17.53 1.78 5.03
CA GLY A 101 -16.16 1.31 5.25
C GLY A 101 -15.53 0.74 3.99
N LEU A 102 -16.23 -0.14 3.28
CA LEU A 102 -15.76 -0.71 2.01
C LEU A 102 -15.54 0.36 0.93
N ARG A 103 -16.39 1.39 0.88
CA ARG A 103 -16.17 2.55 -0.01
C ARG A 103 -14.90 3.32 0.36
N GLN A 104 -14.58 3.44 1.65
CA GLN A 104 -13.32 4.07 2.09
C GLN A 104 -12.11 3.20 1.74
N ARG A 105 -12.21 1.86 1.87
CA ARG A 105 -11.16 0.95 1.42
C ARG A 105 -10.91 1.10 -0.07
N GLN A 106 -11.96 1.02 -0.88
CA GLN A 106 -11.86 1.18 -2.33
C GLN A 106 -11.16 2.49 -2.70
N ARG A 107 -11.57 3.61 -2.08
CA ARG A 107 -10.93 4.91 -2.31
C ARG A 107 -9.44 4.90 -1.95
N LEU A 108 -9.06 4.29 -0.83
CA LEU A 108 -7.66 4.17 -0.42
C LEU A 108 -6.87 3.34 -1.44
N ILE A 109 -7.41 2.19 -1.88
CA ILE A 109 -6.80 1.32 -2.90
C ILE A 109 -6.62 2.05 -4.23
N ASP A 110 -7.64 2.79 -4.69
CA ASP A 110 -7.56 3.57 -5.93
C ASP A 110 -6.45 4.63 -5.86
N ILE A 111 -6.29 5.28 -4.70
CA ILE A 111 -5.22 6.25 -4.47
C ILE A 111 -3.84 5.57 -4.46
N LEU A 112 -3.69 4.44 -3.76
CA LEU A 112 -2.44 3.68 -3.74
C LEU A 112 -2.03 3.24 -5.16
N LEU A 113 -2.97 2.74 -5.96
CA LEU A 113 -2.74 2.38 -7.37
C LEU A 113 -2.24 3.57 -8.18
N ASN A 114 -2.88 4.74 -8.02
CA ASN A 114 -2.45 5.96 -8.70
C ASN A 114 -1.06 6.45 -8.26
N ILE A 115 -0.67 6.21 -7.01
CA ILE A 115 0.66 6.54 -6.49
C ILE A 115 1.73 5.64 -7.11
N ILE A 116 1.50 4.32 -7.16
CA ILE A 116 2.51 3.34 -7.55
C ILE A 116 2.54 3.01 -9.05
N MET A 117 1.45 3.29 -9.78
CA MET A 117 1.35 3.17 -11.23
C MET A 117 0.95 4.51 -11.88
N PRO A 118 1.78 5.57 -11.71
CA PRO A 118 1.48 6.86 -12.31
C PRO A 118 1.54 6.78 -13.84
N SER A 119 0.72 7.59 -14.52
CA SER A 119 0.75 7.71 -15.99
C SER A 119 2.09 8.18 -16.53
N THR A 120 2.85 8.92 -15.72
CA THR A 120 4.20 9.40 -16.05
C THR A 120 5.20 8.82 -15.05
N PRO A 121 6.15 7.97 -15.50
CA PRO A 121 7.17 7.42 -14.62
C PRO A 121 8.01 8.51 -13.95
N LEU A 122 8.25 8.37 -12.66
CA LEU A 122 9.11 9.28 -11.92
C LEU A 122 10.58 8.86 -12.07
N SER A 123 11.46 9.85 -12.23
CA SER A 123 12.90 9.62 -12.17
C SER A 123 13.31 9.23 -10.74
N PRO A 124 14.32 8.34 -10.56
CA PRO A 124 14.88 8.04 -9.24
C PRO A 124 15.40 9.26 -8.45
N ARG A 125 15.64 10.39 -9.14
CA ARG A 125 16.03 11.66 -8.50
C ARG A 125 14.84 12.46 -7.94
N ASN A 126 13.61 12.04 -8.24
CA ASN A 126 12.43 12.71 -7.76
C ASN A 126 12.18 12.34 -6.30
N PRO A 127 11.89 13.31 -5.41
CA PRO A 127 11.65 13.02 -4.00
C PRO A 127 10.43 12.12 -3.78
N ASP A 128 9.45 12.08 -4.69
CA ASP A 128 8.28 11.19 -4.63
C ASP A 128 8.49 9.85 -5.36
N TYR A 129 9.73 9.52 -5.73
CA TYR A 129 10.03 8.25 -6.38
C TYR A 129 9.65 7.07 -5.46
N ILE A 130 8.95 6.09 -6.03
CA ILE A 130 8.61 4.82 -5.39
C ILE A 130 9.49 3.74 -6.00
N THR A 131 10.22 3.01 -5.15
CA THR A 131 11.09 1.91 -5.59
C THR A 131 10.27 0.73 -6.09
N ASP A 132 10.89 -0.16 -6.88
CA ASP A 132 10.22 -1.38 -7.34
C ASP A 132 9.82 -2.30 -6.18
N GLU A 133 10.59 -2.32 -5.10
CA GLU A 133 10.26 -3.04 -3.87
C GLU A 133 8.99 -2.48 -3.22
N GLN A 134 8.91 -1.16 -3.00
CA GLN A 134 7.73 -0.49 -2.45
C GLN A 134 6.51 -0.69 -3.36
N ARG A 135 6.69 -0.60 -4.67
CA ARG A 135 5.63 -0.88 -5.65
C ARG A 135 5.11 -2.32 -5.50
N ASN A 136 6.00 -3.30 -5.39
CA ASN A 136 5.60 -4.70 -5.22
C ASN A 136 4.85 -4.93 -3.91
N LEU A 137 5.30 -4.34 -2.79
CA LEU A 137 4.59 -4.43 -1.50
C LEU A 137 3.15 -3.91 -1.60
N VAL A 138 2.97 -2.75 -2.25
CA VAL A 138 1.64 -2.18 -2.45
C VAL A 138 0.77 -3.06 -3.36
N LEU A 139 1.32 -3.60 -4.46
CA LEU A 139 0.57 -4.49 -5.36
C LEU A 139 0.17 -5.81 -4.68
N ILE A 140 1.03 -6.37 -3.83
CA ILE A 140 0.72 -7.58 -3.03
C ILE A 140 -0.44 -7.28 -2.07
N PHE A 141 -0.36 -6.18 -1.34
CA PHE A 141 -1.43 -5.75 -0.43
C PHE A 141 -2.77 -5.61 -1.18
N ILE A 142 -2.77 -4.94 -2.33
CA ILE A 142 -3.98 -4.76 -3.14
C ILE A 142 -4.51 -6.10 -3.67
N ALA A 143 -3.63 -7.00 -4.13
CA ALA A 143 -4.03 -8.32 -4.60
C ALA A 143 -4.76 -9.12 -3.51
N ASN A 144 -4.31 -9.03 -2.26
CA ASN A 144 -4.97 -9.66 -1.12
C ASN A 144 -6.37 -9.06 -0.87
N GLU A 145 -6.51 -7.74 -0.85
CA GLU A 145 -7.83 -7.08 -0.70
C GLU A 145 -8.80 -7.47 -1.83
N VAL A 146 -8.31 -7.57 -3.07
CA VAL A 146 -9.13 -8.02 -4.21
C VAL A 146 -9.55 -9.49 -4.05
N ALA A 147 -8.64 -10.35 -3.57
CA ALA A 147 -8.92 -11.76 -3.33
C ALA A 147 -9.98 -11.96 -2.22
N GLU A 148 -9.96 -11.11 -1.20
CA GLU A 148 -10.93 -11.12 -0.10
C GLU A 148 -12.32 -10.55 -0.47
N ASN A 149 -12.47 -9.98 -1.68
CA ASN A 149 -13.69 -9.28 -2.11
C ASN A 149 -14.01 -8.02 -1.30
N THR A 150 -13.02 -7.42 -0.64
CA THR A 150 -13.19 -6.14 0.09
C THR A 150 -13.15 -4.96 -0.88
N VAL A 151 -12.48 -5.12 -2.03
CA VAL A 151 -12.38 -4.13 -3.11
C VAL A 151 -12.50 -4.79 -4.49
N THR A 152 -12.75 -3.96 -5.50
CA THR A 152 -12.86 -4.37 -6.90
C THR A 152 -11.93 -3.55 -7.78
N LEU A 153 -11.35 -4.18 -8.80
CA LEU A 153 -10.52 -3.51 -9.81
C LEU A 153 -11.10 -3.74 -11.20
N GLU A 154 -10.91 -2.75 -12.06
CA GLU A 154 -11.14 -2.89 -13.49
C GLU A 154 -10.27 -4.02 -14.07
N PRO A 155 -10.79 -4.86 -14.98
CA PRO A 155 -10.06 -6.01 -15.51
C PRO A 155 -8.70 -5.66 -16.14
N SER A 156 -8.62 -4.50 -16.82
CA SER A 156 -7.38 -4.02 -17.42
C SER A 156 -6.32 -3.65 -16.37
N MET A 157 -6.75 -3.06 -15.26
CA MET A 157 -5.87 -2.71 -14.14
C MET A 157 -5.37 -3.97 -13.42
N LEU A 158 -6.26 -4.94 -13.19
CA LEU A 158 -5.91 -6.22 -12.59
C LEU A 158 -4.87 -6.97 -13.45
N ASN A 159 -5.08 -7.04 -14.77
CA ASN A 159 -4.13 -7.67 -15.68
C ASN A 159 -2.76 -7.00 -15.64
N LYS A 160 -2.72 -5.66 -15.65
CA LYS A 160 -1.47 -4.89 -15.55
C LYS A 160 -0.75 -5.13 -14.22
N MET A 161 -1.49 -5.17 -13.11
CA MET A 161 -0.93 -5.49 -11.80
C MET A 161 -0.27 -6.87 -11.78
N ILE A 162 -0.94 -7.89 -12.34
CA ILE A 162 -0.42 -9.26 -12.39
C ILE A 162 0.83 -9.33 -13.26
N GLU A 163 0.83 -8.65 -14.41
CA GLU A 163 2.01 -8.58 -15.27
C GLU A 163 3.23 -8.00 -14.52
N ILE A 164 3.02 -6.96 -13.72
CA ILE A 164 4.08 -6.36 -12.90
C ILE A 164 4.54 -7.33 -11.80
N LEU A 165 3.61 -7.96 -11.08
CA LEU A 165 3.93 -8.91 -10.00
C LEU A 165 4.73 -10.11 -10.53
N CYS A 166 4.39 -10.62 -11.71
CA CYS A 166 5.02 -11.76 -12.38
C CYS A 166 6.27 -11.40 -13.20
N THR A 167 6.64 -10.12 -13.29
CA THR A 167 7.90 -9.72 -13.91
C THR A 167 9.00 -9.74 -12.86
N ASP A 168 10.02 -10.58 -13.07
CA ASP A 168 11.21 -10.58 -12.23
C ASP A 168 11.93 -9.24 -12.39
N SER A 169 11.96 -8.41 -11.35
CA SER A 169 12.95 -7.34 -11.28
C SER A 169 14.29 -8.04 -11.09
N SER A 170 15.02 -8.19 -12.19
CA SER A 170 16.15 -9.12 -12.37
C SER A 170 17.39 -8.85 -11.49
N MET A 171 17.27 -8.03 -10.43
CA MET A 171 18.34 -7.77 -9.46
C MET A 171 17.73 -7.48 -8.08
N GLY A 172 17.84 -8.41 -7.14
CA GLY A 172 17.70 -8.10 -5.71
C GLY A 172 16.35 -8.36 -5.03
N THR A 173 15.38 -9.02 -5.66
CA THR A 173 14.14 -9.42 -4.97
C THR A 173 14.43 -10.42 -3.86
N SER A 174 14.14 -10.06 -2.60
CA SER A 174 14.25 -10.98 -1.45
C SER A 174 13.42 -12.25 -1.68
N LYS A 175 13.89 -13.40 -1.15
CA LYS A 175 13.16 -14.67 -1.18
C LYS A 175 11.77 -14.54 -0.52
N GLU A 176 11.66 -13.73 0.52
CA GLU A 176 10.40 -13.43 1.20
C GLU A 176 9.42 -12.75 0.24
N LEU A 177 9.86 -11.69 -0.43
CA LEU A 177 9.03 -10.95 -1.38
C LEU A 177 8.58 -11.83 -2.57
N LYS A 178 9.43 -12.77 -3.03
CA LYS A 178 9.02 -13.76 -4.06
C LYS A 178 7.87 -14.65 -3.55
N THR A 179 8.00 -15.17 -2.34
CA THR A 179 6.96 -15.99 -1.69
C THR A 179 5.65 -15.20 -1.53
N ASP A 180 5.73 -13.93 -1.12
CA ASP A 180 4.54 -13.09 -0.93
C ASP A 180 3.83 -12.79 -2.26
N LYS A 181 4.59 -12.56 -3.34
CA LYS A 181 4.04 -12.43 -4.70
C LYS A 181 3.30 -13.69 -5.13
N GLU A 182 3.93 -14.85 -4.96
CA GLU A 182 3.33 -16.14 -5.31
C GLU A 182 2.00 -16.35 -4.54
N ASN A 183 2.02 -16.13 -3.23
CA ASN A 183 0.84 -16.25 -2.37
C ASN A 183 -0.29 -15.31 -2.80
N ALA A 184 0.02 -14.06 -3.15
CA ALA A 184 -0.96 -13.09 -3.62
C ALA A 184 -1.63 -13.53 -4.94
N ILE A 185 -0.83 -14.02 -5.90
CA ILE A 185 -1.36 -14.55 -7.19
C ILE A 185 -2.21 -15.80 -6.95
N LEU A 186 -1.77 -16.72 -6.07
CA LEU A 186 -2.56 -17.89 -5.67
C LEU A 186 -3.87 -17.49 -5.00
N GLY A 187 -3.88 -16.44 -4.19
CA GLY A 187 -5.09 -15.87 -3.59
C GLY A 187 -6.10 -15.39 -4.64
N LEU A 188 -5.63 -14.67 -5.67
CA LEU A 188 -6.45 -14.21 -6.79
C LEU A 188 -7.01 -15.38 -7.64
N LEU A 189 -6.22 -16.44 -7.83
CA LEU A 189 -6.66 -17.66 -8.50
C LEU A 189 -7.75 -18.38 -7.72
N ARG A 190 -7.54 -18.61 -6.41
CA ARG A 190 -8.49 -19.31 -5.52
C ARG A 190 -9.81 -18.56 -5.38
N SER A 191 -9.76 -17.23 -5.34
CA SER A 191 -10.93 -16.35 -5.33
C SER A 191 -11.61 -16.19 -6.70
N LYS A 192 -11.07 -16.86 -7.74
CA LYS A 192 -11.58 -16.86 -9.11
C LYS A 192 -11.67 -15.45 -9.72
N LYS A 193 -10.75 -14.56 -9.35
CA LYS A 193 -10.65 -13.18 -9.88
C LYS A 193 -9.95 -13.11 -11.23
N LEU A 194 -9.23 -14.16 -11.60
CA LEU A 194 -8.43 -14.22 -12.84
C LEU A 194 -9.14 -14.90 -14.01
N ARG A 195 -10.47 -15.08 -13.99
CA ARG A 195 -11.23 -15.78 -15.06
C ARG A 195 -11.08 -15.16 -16.44
N ASN A 196 -10.70 -13.89 -16.51
CA ASN A 196 -10.53 -13.15 -17.76
C ASN A 196 -9.13 -13.34 -18.37
N ILE A 197 -8.23 -14.06 -17.68
CA ILE A 197 -6.87 -14.36 -18.13
C ILE A 197 -6.84 -15.83 -18.56
N SER A 198 -6.30 -16.12 -19.74
CA SER A 198 -6.20 -17.50 -20.21
C SER A 198 -5.19 -18.30 -19.38
N ASP A 199 -5.45 -19.61 -19.20
CA ASP A 199 -4.55 -20.50 -18.47
C ASP A 199 -3.12 -20.49 -19.04
N ASN A 200 -2.99 -20.41 -20.38
CA ASN A 200 -1.69 -20.29 -21.04
C ASN A 200 -0.95 -19.00 -20.65
N THR A 201 -1.67 -17.88 -20.52
CA THR A 201 -1.07 -16.62 -20.06
C THR A 201 -0.64 -16.72 -18.61
N LEU A 202 -1.43 -17.36 -17.75
CA LEU A 202 -1.09 -17.57 -16.34
C LEU A 202 0.12 -18.48 -16.17
N LEU A 203 0.21 -19.57 -16.94
CA LEU A 203 1.38 -20.46 -16.96
C LEU A 203 2.64 -19.72 -17.39
N ASN A 204 2.59 -18.97 -18.49
CA ASN A 204 3.71 -18.17 -18.95
C ASN A 204 4.16 -17.12 -17.91
N LEU A 205 3.20 -16.54 -17.16
CA LEU A 205 3.52 -15.57 -16.11
C LEU A 205 4.15 -16.24 -14.88
N ALA A 206 3.69 -17.44 -14.51
CA ALA A 206 4.29 -18.22 -13.43
C ALA A 206 5.72 -18.68 -13.75
N GLU A 207 5.95 -19.10 -15.01
CA GLU A 207 7.30 -19.42 -15.53
C GLU A 207 8.21 -18.19 -15.46
N ARG A 208 7.73 -17.03 -15.93
CA ARG A 208 8.48 -15.76 -15.88
C ARG A 208 8.83 -15.30 -14.47
N ALA A 209 7.97 -15.60 -13.49
CA ALA A 209 8.17 -15.24 -12.09
C ALA A 209 9.06 -16.25 -11.34
N ASN A 210 9.41 -17.37 -11.97
CA ASN A 210 10.15 -18.49 -11.39
C ASN A 210 9.49 -18.99 -10.08
N PHE A 211 8.16 -19.15 -10.12
CA PHE A 211 7.38 -19.76 -9.04
C PHE A 211 7.39 -21.30 -9.08
N MET A 212 8.02 -21.89 -10.10
CA MET A 212 8.17 -23.35 -10.29
C MET A 212 9.60 -23.81 -10.07
#